data_AF-A0A183MFB5-F1
#
_entry.id   AF-A0A183MFB5-F1
#
_cell.length_a   1.000
_cell.length_b   1.000
_cell.length_c   1.000
_cell.angle_alpha   90.00
_cell.angle_beta   90.00
_cell.angle_gamma   90.00
#
_symmetry.space_group_name_H-M   'P 1'
#
loop_
_entity.id
_entity.type
_entity.pdbx_description
1 polymer ?
#
loop_
_entity_poly.entity_id
_entity_poly.type
_entity_poly.pdbx_seq_one_letter_code
_entity_poly.pdbx_strand_id
1 'polypeptide(L)' 'MNIIECYTPTNDYNEDVEDQFYYRLQSIVEKCPTKDLTILMGDFNAKVGTDNTGYEDIMRRHGLGERNENGERFTNLCA' A
#
# COMPACT_ATOMS: atom_id res chain seq x y z
N MET A 1 16.39 7.70 -9.65
CA MET A 1 15.94 7.12 -8.36
C MET A 1 14.84 8.01 -7.82
N ASN A 2 13.73 7.42 -7.36
CA ASN A 2 12.57 8.12 -6.83
C ASN A 2 12.34 7.69 -5.38
N ILE A 3 11.99 8.63 -4.51
CA ILE A 3 11.56 8.35 -3.14
C ILE A 3 10.18 9.00 -3.00
N ILE A 4 9.20 8.18 -2.61
CA ILE A 4 7.83 8.61 -2.38
C ILE A 4 7.54 8.34 -0.90
N GLU A 5 7.27 9.40 -0.15
CA GLU A 5 6.87 9.32 1.25
C GLU A 5 5.37 9.63 1.37
N CYS A 6 4.65 8.77 2.08
CA CYS A 6 3.20 8.78 2.15
C CYS A 6 2.71 8.76 3.61
N TYR A 7 1.56 9.39 3.82
CA TYR A 7 0.76 9.22 5.03
C TYR A 7 -0.68 8.98 4.59
N THR A 8 -1.18 7.76 4.80
CA THR A 8 -2.58 7.44 4.46
C THR A 8 -3.53 8.03 5.50
N PRO A 9 -4.79 8.32 5.13
CA PRO A 9 -5.85 8.51 6.11
C PRO A 9 -5.98 7.29 7.04
N THR A 10 -6.45 7.51 8.26
CA THR A 10 -6.84 6.43 9.18
C THR A 10 -8.18 5.83 8.75
N ASN A 11 -8.41 4.54 9.03
CA ASN A 11 -9.66 3.82 8.71
C ASN A 11 -10.97 4.48 9.20
N ASP A 12 -10.91 5.47 10.09
CA ASP A 12 -12.07 6.24 10.54
C ASP A 12 -12.51 7.33 9.54
N TYR A 13 -11.78 7.50 8.44
CA TYR A 13 -12.11 8.45 7.36
C TYR A 13 -13.12 7.85 6.37
N ASN A 14 -13.69 8.70 5.51
CA ASN A 14 -14.56 8.23 4.43
C ASN A 14 -13.77 7.34 3.46
N GLU A 15 -14.31 6.16 3.14
CA GLU A 15 -13.80 5.19 2.16
C GLU A 15 -13.42 5.86 0.83
N ASP A 16 -14.23 6.81 0.34
CA ASP A 16 -13.97 7.55 -0.90
C ASP A 16 -12.63 8.32 -0.86
N VAL A 17 -12.27 8.83 0.32
CA VAL A 17 -11.02 9.61 0.52
C VAL A 17 -9.83 8.67 0.52
N GLU A 18 -9.98 7.49 1.13
CA GLU A 18 -8.94 6.47 1.13
C GLU A 18 -8.72 5.94 -0.29
N ASP A 19 -9.78 5.59 -1.02
CA ASP A 19 -9.69 5.15 -2.42
C ASP A 19 -9.04 6.21 -3.32
N GLN A 20 -9.43 7.48 -3.17
CA GLN A 20 -8.83 8.58 -3.92
C GLN A 20 -7.33 8.71 -3.62
N PHE A 21 -6.92 8.50 -2.36
CA PHE A 21 -5.52 8.50 -1.98
C PHE A 21 -4.74 7.41 -2.73
N TYR A 22 -5.22 6.17 -2.69
CA TYR A 22 -4.54 5.04 -3.34
C TYR A 22 -4.53 5.17 -4.87
N TYR A 23 -5.62 5.66 -5.48
CA TYR A 23 -5.66 5.95 -6.91
C TYR A 23 -4.61 7.00 -7.31
N ARG A 24 -4.50 8.07 -6.53
CA ARG A 24 -3.50 9.11 -6.78
C ARG A 24 -2.09 8.58 -6.59
N LEU A 25 -1.86 7.78 -5.56
CA LEU A 25 -0.56 7.18 -5.28
C LEU A 25 -0.13 6.24 -6.43
N GLN A 26 -1.02 5.37 -6.89
CA GLN A 26 -0.76 4.49 -8.03
C GLN A 26 -0.36 5.30 -9.27
N SER A 27 -1.09 6.38 -9.59
CA SER A 27 -0.74 7.26 -10.71
C SER A 27 0.65 7.91 -10.58
N ILE A 28 1.13 8.15 -9.36
CA ILE A 28 2.47 8.70 -9.13
C ILE A 28 3.54 7.60 -9.33
N VAL A 29 3.28 6.40 -8.80
CA VAL A 29 4.18 5.24 -8.98
C VAL A 29 4.32 4.88 -10.46
N GLU A 30 3.22 4.86 -11.21
CA GLU A 30 3.22 4.56 -12.65
C GLU A 30 3.98 5.59 -13.50
N LYS A 31 4.11 6.83 -13.02
CA LYS A 31 4.89 7.88 -13.68
C LYS A 31 6.39 7.76 -13.43
N CYS A 32 6.80 6.96 -12.43
CA CYS A 32 8.22 6.76 -12.14
C CYS A 32 8.86 5.92 -13.26
N PRO A 33 10.02 6.33 -13.81
CA PRO A 33 10.71 5.54 -14.83
C PRO A 33 11.03 4.13 -14.31
N THR A 34 10.63 3.10 -15.04
CA THR A 34 10.82 1.68 -14.64
C THR A 34 12.30 1.27 -14.53
N LYS A 35 13.21 2.01 -15.17
CA LYS A 35 14.66 1.79 -15.08
C LYS A 35 15.27 2.35 -13.79
N ASP A 36 14.56 3.22 -13.10
CA ASP A 36 15.01 3.85 -11.87
C ASP A 36 14.49 3.08 -10.65
N LEU A 37 15.33 2.94 -9.63
CA LEU A 37 14.88 2.46 -8.33
C LEU A 37 13.84 3.45 -7.76
N THR A 38 12.67 2.93 -7.41
CA THR A 38 11.61 3.67 -6.70
C THR A 38 11.44 3.07 -5.31
N ILE A 39 11.56 3.90 -4.28
CA ILE A 39 11.30 3.54 -2.89
C ILE A 39 9.99 4.20 -2.47
N LEU A 40 8.98 3.40 -2.16
CA LEU A 40 7.74 3.84 -1.55
C LEU A 40 7.81 3.58 -0.04
N MET A 41 7.65 4.61 0.77
CA MET A 41 7.78 4.53 2.23
C MET A 41 6.81 5.50 2.92
N GLY A 42 6.76 5.41 4.26
CA GLY A 42 5.90 6.25 5.10
C GLY A 42 4.94 5.41 5.92
N ASP A 43 3.91 6.06 6.45
CA ASP A 43 2.90 5.42 7.29
C ASP A 43 1.62 5.18 6.48
N PHE A 44 1.32 3.91 6.23
CA PHE A 44 0.14 3.50 5.48
C PHE A 44 -1.04 3.13 6.38
N ASN A 45 -0.93 3.24 7.71
CA ASN A 45 -1.96 2.80 8.66
C ASN A 45 -2.47 1.37 8.35
N ALA A 46 -1.64 0.58 7.67
CA ALA A 46 -1.99 -0.69 7.06
C ALA A 46 -1.65 -1.82 8.02
N LYS A 47 -2.66 -2.64 8.35
CA LYS A 47 -2.48 -3.95 8.96
C LYS A 47 -2.67 -4.95 7.84
N VAL A 48 -1.59 -5.57 7.39
CA VAL A 48 -1.64 -6.53 6.27
C VAL A 48 -2.17 -7.91 6.69
N GLY A 49 -2.16 -8.20 8.00
CA GLY A 49 -2.69 -9.45 8.56
C GLY A 49 -1.78 -10.67 8.32
N THR A 50 -2.17 -11.81 8.90
CA THR A 50 -1.49 -13.11 8.71
C THR A 50 -1.89 -13.83 7.44
N ASP A 51 -3.08 -13.57 6.90
CA ASP A 51 -3.50 -14.19 5.64
C ASP A 51 -2.66 -13.63 4.50
N ASN A 52 -2.06 -14.55 3.75
CA ASN A 52 -1.10 -14.28 2.70
C ASN A 52 -1.53 -14.94 1.38
N THR A 53 -2.73 -15.54 1.35
CA THR A 53 -3.25 -16.21 0.16
C THR A 53 -3.33 -15.22 -0.99
N GLY A 54 -2.63 -15.48 -2.09
CA GLY A 54 -2.59 -14.62 -3.28
C GLY A 54 -1.62 -13.43 -3.21
N TYR A 55 -0.89 -13.27 -2.10
CA TYR A 55 0.10 -12.19 -1.91
C TYR A 55 1.48 -12.75 -1.51
N GLU A 56 1.74 -14.04 -1.77
CA GLU A 56 2.90 -14.77 -1.27
C GLU A 56 4.24 -14.19 -1.71
N ASP A 57 4.26 -13.59 -2.90
CA ASP A 57 5.45 -12.97 -3.49
C ASP A 57 5.81 -11.63 -2.83
N ILE A 58 4.81 -10.90 -2.30
CA ILE A 58 4.98 -9.55 -1.78
C ILE A 58 5.03 -9.48 -0.25
N MET A 59 4.17 -10.22 0.46
CA MET A 59 3.99 -10.10 1.92
C MET A 59 4.88 -11.06 2.72
N ARG A 60 5.34 -12.15 2.11
CA ARG A 60 6.17 -13.19 2.75
C ARG A 60 5.47 -13.77 4.01
N ARG A 61 6.23 -14.40 4.93
CA ARG A 61 5.70 -15.37 5.90
C ARG A 61 5.32 -14.81 7.28
N HIS A 62 5.56 -13.54 7.56
CA HIS A 62 5.57 -13.00 8.93
C HIS A 62 4.52 -11.91 9.18
N GLY A 63 3.40 -11.93 8.45
CA GLY A 63 2.24 -11.09 8.74
C GLY A 63 1.67 -11.35 10.14
N LEU A 64 1.04 -10.35 10.74
CA LEU A 64 0.47 -10.41 12.10
C LEU A 64 -0.94 -9.82 12.12
N GLY A 65 -1.82 -10.40 12.94
CA GLY A 65 -3.18 -9.93 13.16
C GLY A 65 -4.13 -10.14 11.98
N GLU A 66 -5.25 -9.43 12.00
CA GLU A 66 -6.23 -9.41 10.91
C GLU A 66 -5.94 -8.24 9.97
N ARG A 67 -6.19 -8.46 8.67
CA ARG A 67 -6.02 -7.43 7.66
C ARG A 67 -7.11 -6.36 7.82
N ASN A 68 -6.74 -5.09 7.81
CA ASN A 68 -7.69 -3.98 7.76
C ASN A 68 -7.85 -3.46 6.31
N GLU A 69 -8.83 -2.59 6.07
CA GLU A 69 -9.11 -2.03 4.74
C GLU A 69 -7.89 -1.36 4.10
N ASN A 70 -7.15 -0.53 4.85
CA ASN A 70 -5.89 0.05 4.37
C ASN A 70 -4.81 -1.01 4.09
N GLY A 71 -4.80 -2.11 4.83
CA GLY A 71 -3.99 -3.30 4.54
C GLY A 71 -4.33 -3.91 3.20
N GLU A 72 -5.62 -4.09 2.90
CA GLU A 72 -6.08 -4.62 1.62
C GLU A 72 -5.68 -3.71 0.46
N ARG A 73 -5.99 -2.41 0.54
CA ARG A 73 -5.59 -1.42 -0.48
C ARG A 73 -4.08 -1.38 -0.69
N PHE A 74 -3.30 -1.42 0.40
CA PHE A 74 -1.84 -1.42 0.31
C PHE A 74 -1.31 -2.70 -0.34
N THR A 75 -1.84 -3.87 0.01
CA THR A 75 -1.43 -5.12 -0.64
C THR A 75 -1.80 -5.15 -2.12
N ASN A 76 -2.94 -4.58 -2.50
CA ASN A 76 -3.37 -4.45 -3.90
C ASN A 76 -2.50 -3.49 -4.70
N LEU A 77 -2.03 -2.39 -4.08
CA LEU A 77 -1.07 -1.47 -4.71
C LEU A 77 0.28 -2.14 -4.97
N CYS A 78 0.71 -3.06 -4.10
CA CYS A 78 2.00 -3.74 -4.19
C CYS A 78 2.02 -5.00 -5.05
N ALA A 79 0.85 -5.59 -5.32
CA ALA A 79 0.68 -6.78 -6.16
C ALA A 79 0.88 -6.45 -7.65
#